data_AF-A0AAV1LNS1-F1
#
_entry.id   AF-A0AAV1LNS1-F1
#
_cell.length_a   1.000
_cell.length_b   1.000
_cell.length_c   1.000
_cell.angle_alpha   90.00
_cell.angle_beta   90.00
_cell.angle_gamma   90.00
#
_symmetry.space_group_name_H-M   'P 1'
#
loop_
_entity.id
_entity.type
_entity.pdbx_description
1 polymer ?
#
loop_
_entity_poly.entity_id
_entity_poly.type
_entity_poly.pdbx_seq_one_letter_code
_entity_poly.pdbx_strand_id
1 'polypeptide(L)'
;MLADKRFNEPSDIHILLGADIFFQILLPPEPELQALPSSSEAPDGSVTPKAPLLNTRLGYVIAGNTPTQHTEPVITLFCKKCDSDLNNSIVKFWKCESVPETFPEAHSENDLCEKIFCDNVEQDTKNNKIQVILPLKLPLDSINQALGDSLYLALKRFHNLEHRFKKDSNLFVLYKEFIHEYLKQKHGTLIDISQYNLSTDPVCFLPHHPILRLDKKTTKCRVVFDGSMKTSTKTSLNDLLLNGPVVQKELVDVLMLFRVDEYFFITDIKNMFRNINIHPKHRSLQNILWRDSPDESVKCIQLNTVTYGLKSSSYLATRCLKMLAEQHHNEYPIAASILNNSTYVDDILYSEKTLVGLSAAKEQLCSLLSLGSFQLHKWVSNSPDLLKEIQKDQQHFDVVDLEKNNTSLKTLGMNYNINKKK
;
A
#
# COMPACT_ATOMS: atom_id res chain seq x y z
N MET A 1 0.16 -8.76 -47.93
CA MET A 1 0.11 -10.17 -48.35
C MET A 1 -1.09 -10.30 -49.27
N LEU A 2 -0.93 -10.22 -50.59
CA LEU A 2 -2.02 -10.39 -51.58
C LEU A 2 -2.27 -11.88 -51.92
N ALA A 3 -1.95 -12.78 -50.99
CA ALA A 3 -2.30 -14.20 -51.08
C ALA A 3 -3.61 -14.53 -50.37
N ASP A 4 -4.15 -13.59 -49.59
CA ASP A 4 -5.42 -13.76 -48.90
C ASP A 4 -6.58 -13.19 -49.73
N LYS A 5 -7.50 -14.05 -50.17
CA LYS A 5 -8.73 -13.63 -50.86
C LYS A 5 -9.70 -12.85 -49.95
N ARG A 6 -9.46 -12.88 -48.63
CA ARG A 6 -10.19 -12.16 -47.58
C ARG A 6 -9.32 -11.11 -46.88
N PHE A 7 -8.31 -10.56 -47.55
CA PHE A 7 -7.37 -9.58 -46.97
C PHE A 7 -8.03 -8.35 -46.30
N ASN A 8 -9.30 -8.07 -46.63
CA ASN A 8 -10.10 -6.98 -46.11
C ASN A 8 -11.03 -7.40 -44.94
N GLU A 9 -11.02 -8.66 -44.52
CA GLU A 9 -11.79 -9.19 -43.41
C GLU A 9 -10.86 -9.51 -42.22
N PRO A 10 -11.12 -9.03 -41.00
CA PRO A 10 -10.30 -9.37 -39.83
C PRO A 10 -10.32 -10.88 -39.55
N SER A 11 -9.15 -11.49 -39.39
CA SER A 11 -8.99 -12.90 -39.02
C SER A 11 -7.97 -13.08 -37.90
N ASP A 12 -8.00 -14.26 -37.25
CA ASP A 12 -7.02 -14.61 -36.22
C ASP A 12 -5.59 -14.60 -36.77
N ILE A 13 -4.67 -14.06 -35.97
CA ILE A 13 -3.24 -14.02 -36.29
C ILE A 13 -2.65 -15.39 -35.96
N HIS A 14 -2.24 -16.12 -36.99
CA HIS A 14 -1.70 -17.47 -36.82
C HIS A 14 -0.19 -17.46 -36.51
N ILE A 15 0.57 -16.49 -37.04
CA ILE A 15 2.03 -16.39 -36.90
C ILE A 15 2.45 -14.90 -36.90
N LEU A 16 3.35 -14.52 -36.00
CA LEU A 16 4.05 -13.22 -35.97
C LEU A 16 5.52 -13.44 -36.35
N LEU A 17 6.02 -12.71 -37.35
CA LEU A 17 7.41 -12.78 -37.81
C LEU A 17 8.18 -11.53 -37.37
N GLY A 18 9.37 -11.73 -36.82
CA GLY A 18 10.29 -10.65 -36.47
C GLY A 18 10.89 -9.97 -37.70
N ALA A 19 11.37 -8.73 -37.51
CA ALA A 19 12.03 -7.95 -38.56
C ALA A 19 13.35 -8.57 -39.06
N ASP A 20 13.98 -9.38 -38.22
CA ASP A 20 15.15 -10.21 -38.53
C ASP A 20 14.84 -11.30 -39.57
N ILE A 21 13.61 -11.81 -39.60
CA ILE A 21 13.14 -12.79 -40.60
C ILE A 21 12.68 -12.09 -41.89
N PHE A 22 12.13 -10.88 -41.80
CA PHE A 22 11.59 -10.14 -42.94
C PHE A 22 12.58 -10.01 -44.11
N PHE A 23 13.83 -9.64 -43.82
CA PHE A 23 14.86 -9.49 -44.87
C PHE A 23 15.33 -10.84 -45.44
N GLN A 24 15.16 -11.94 -44.70
CA GLN A 24 15.55 -13.28 -45.15
C GLN A 24 14.52 -13.89 -46.11
N ILE A 25 13.26 -13.47 -46.00
CA ILE A 25 12.17 -13.98 -46.84
C ILE A 25 11.92 -13.11 -48.08
N LEU A 26 12.54 -11.93 -48.19
CA LEU A 26 12.41 -11.04 -49.34
C LEU A 26 13.07 -11.67 -50.58
N LEU A 27 12.36 -11.66 -51.69
CA LEU A 27 12.84 -12.16 -52.99
C LEU A 27 13.23 -11.00 -53.90
N PRO A 28 14.09 -11.23 -54.91
CA PRO A 28 14.41 -10.23 -55.91
C PRO A 28 13.14 -9.70 -56.59
N PRO A 29 13.09 -8.40 -56.93
CA PRO A 29 11.93 -7.83 -57.59
C PRO A 29 11.75 -8.42 -58.99
N GLU A 30 10.52 -8.83 -59.33
CA GLU A 30 10.16 -9.27 -60.68
C GLU A 30 9.86 -8.04 -61.58
N PRO A 31 10.44 -7.96 -62.78
CA PRO A 31 10.33 -6.78 -63.64
C PRO A 31 8.91 -6.56 -64.21
N GLU A 32 8.08 -7.59 -64.31
CA GLU A 32 6.73 -7.51 -64.92
C GLU A 32 5.64 -6.96 -63.98
N LEU A 33 5.87 -6.97 -62.65
CA LEU A 33 4.90 -6.54 -61.64
C LEU A 33 5.21 -5.17 -61.01
N GLN A 34 6.27 -4.49 -61.48
CA GLN A 34 6.59 -3.12 -61.06
C GLN A 34 5.72 -2.05 -61.75
N ALA A 35 4.92 -2.42 -62.75
CA ALA A 35 4.10 -1.48 -63.51
C ALA A 35 2.63 -1.51 -63.07
N LEU A 36 2.31 -0.88 -61.95
CA LEU A 36 1.11 -0.04 -61.97
C LEU A 36 1.55 1.26 -62.65
N PRO A 37 0.89 1.70 -63.74
CA PRO A 37 1.36 2.82 -64.56
C PRO A 37 1.77 4.00 -63.68
N SER A 38 3.00 4.44 -63.89
CA SER A 38 3.59 5.63 -63.33
C SER A 38 2.63 6.80 -63.57
N SER A 39 2.38 7.57 -62.51
CA SER A 39 1.67 8.86 -62.51
C SER A 39 0.26 8.88 -63.11
N SER A 40 -0.76 8.88 -62.26
CA SER A 40 -1.90 9.77 -62.53
C SER A 40 -1.53 11.12 -61.93
N GLU A 41 -1.22 12.11 -62.77
CA GLU A 41 -1.07 13.50 -62.32
C GLU A 41 -2.38 13.93 -61.65
N ALA A 42 -2.32 14.29 -60.37
CA ALA A 42 -3.39 15.08 -59.77
C ALA A 42 -3.35 16.49 -60.41
N PRO A 43 -4.49 17.19 -60.55
CA PRO A 43 -4.56 18.49 -61.22
C PRO A 43 -3.69 19.61 -60.60
N ASP A 44 -3.05 19.36 -59.45
CA ASP A 44 -2.15 20.31 -58.76
C ASP A 44 -0.64 20.04 -59.00
N GLY A 45 -0.28 19.03 -59.80
CA GLY A 45 1.12 18.69 -60.08
C GLY A 45 1.85 17.92 -58.97
N SER A 46 1.16 17.44 -57.93
CA SER A 46 1.76 16.59 -56.91
C SER A 46 1.89 15.12 -57.35
N VAL A 47 3.09 14.57 -57.17
CA VAL A 47 3.41 13.15 -57.43
C VAL A 47 3.03 12.33 -56.20
N THR A 48 1.95 11.55 -56.27
CA THR A 48 1.57 10.62 -55.20
C THR A 48 2.39 9.33 -55.29
N PRO A 49 3.16 8.93 -54.25
CA PRO A 49 3.80 7.62 -54.22
C PRO A 49 2.75 6.53 -53.97
N LYS A 50 2.59 5.57 -54.89
CA LYS A 50 1.83 4.34 -54.64
C LYS A 50 2.72 3.33 -53.92
N ALA A 51 2.19 2.69 -52.88
CA ALA A 51 2.89 1.68 -52.07
C ALA A 51 3.39 0.50 -52.95
N PRO A 52 4.72 0.21 -53.01
CA PRO A 52 5.25 -0.90 -53.80
C PRO A 52 4.79 -2.28 -53.33
N LEU A 53 4.64 -3.18 -54.30
CA LEU A 53 4.50 -4.62 -54.09
C LEU A 53 5.89 -5.26 -54.00
N LEU A 54 6.17 -5.92 -52.88
CA LEU A 54 7.41 -6.65 -52.61
C LEU A 54 7.15 -8.15 -52.71
N ASN A 55 8.00 -8.84 -53.48
CA ASN A 55 7.94 -10.29 -53.58
C ASN A 55 8.62 -10.94 -52.37
N THR A 56 8.00 -11.94 -51.75
CA THR A 56 8.57 -12.71 -50.64
C THR A 56 8.31 -14.19 -50.82
N ARG A 57 9.05 -15.04 -50.10
CA ARG A 57 8.82 -16.49 -50.06
C ARG A 57 7.41 -16.90 -49.58
N LEU A 58 6.67 -15.98 -48.97
CA LEU A 58 5.30 -16.17 -48.49
C LEU A 58 4.25 -15.49 -49.42
N GLY A 59 4.67 -15.03 -50.60
CA GLY A 59 3.86 -14.29 -51.55
C GLY A 59 4.08 -12.78 -51.50
N TYR A 60 3.32 -12.05 -52.31
CA TYR A 60 3.47 -10.60 -52.46
C TYR A 60 2.96 -9.81 -51.24
N VAL A 61 3.75 -8.85 -50.76
CA VAL A 61 3.37 -7.92 -49.68
C VAL A 61 3.35 -6.48 -50.17
N ILE A 62 2.45 -5.65 -49.65
CA ILE A 62 2.39 -4.22 -49.98
C ILE A 62 3.14 -3.48 -48.89
N ALA A 63 4.10 -2.64 -49.25
CA ALA A 63 4.90 -1.84 -48.32
C ALA A 63 4.92 -0.37 -48.78
N GLY A 64 4.94 0.57 -47.85
CA GLY A 64 5.01 2.00 -48.14
C GLY A 64 3.77 2.79 -47.68
N ASN A 65 3.83 4.11 -47.88
CA ASN A 65 2.74 5.01 -47.49
C ASN A 65 1.57 4.91 -48.47
N THR A 66 0.35 4.80 -47.94
CA THR A 66 -0.88 5.04 -48.70
C THR A 66 -1.32 6.49 -48.51
N PRO A 67 -1.86 7.15 -49.55
CA PRO A 67 -2.43 8.48 -49.39
C PRO A 67 -3.66 8.41 -48.47
N THR A 68 -3.62 9.15 -47.37
CA THR A 68 -4.75 9.35 -46.46
C THR A 68 -5.83 10.16 -47.17
N GLN A 69 -6.83 9.48 -47.76
CA GLN A 69 -8.10 10.13 -48.04
C GLN A 69 -8.87 10.27 -46.73
N HIS A 70 -9.12 11.52 -46.34
CA HIS A 70 -9.97 11.87 -45.19
C HIS A 70 -11.32 11.17 -45.31
N THR A 71 -11.51 10.12 -44.51
CA THR A 71 -12.81 9.60 -44.09
C THR A 71 -12.73 9.34 -42.58
N GLU A 72 -13.83 9.58 -41.89
CA GLU A 72 -14.01 9.69 -40.44
C GLU A 72 -13.46 8.52 -39.59
N PRO A 73 -13.24 8.71 -38.27
CA PRO A 73 -12.17 8.05 -37.54
C PRO A 73 -12.47 6.57 -37.29
N VAL A 74 -11.65 5.70 -37.88
CA VAL A 74 -11.43 4.33 -37.41
C VAL A 74 -9.97 4.23 -36.98
N ILE A 75 -9.79 4.12 -35.66
CA ILE A 75 -8.62 3.64 -34.90
C ILE A 75 -7.25 3.99 -35.51
N THR A 76 -6.66 5.07 -35.00
CA THR A 76 -5.27 5.45 -35.23
C THR A 76 -4.32 4.45 -34.57
N LEU A 77 -3.52 3.75 -35.36
CA LEU A 77 -2.36 2.99 -34.88
C LEU A 77 -1.27 3.98 -34.46
N PHE A 78 -1.12 4.20 -33.16
CA PHE A 78 -0.07 5.04 -32.59
C PHE A 78 1.25 4.25 -32.62
N CYS A 79 2.03 4.38 -33.70
CA CYS A 79 3.40 3.88 -33.73
C CYS A 79 4.29 4.86 -32.96
N LYS A 80 4.38 4.66 -31.64
CA LYS A 80 5.39 5.31 -30.80
C LYS A 80 6.68 4.49 -30.94
N LYS A 81 7.73 5.12 -31.47
CA LYS A 81 9.09 4.57 -31.51
C LYS A 81 9.50 4.24 -30.06
N CYS A 82 9.47 2.97 -29.69
CA CYS A 82 9.59 2.50 -28.30
C CYS A 82 11.01 1.97 -28.00
N ASP A 83 12.03 2.81 -28.14
CA ASP A 83 13.35 2.46 -27.60
C ASP A 83 13.41 2.64 -26.08
N SER A 84 12.57 3.51 -25.50
CA SER A 84 12.54 3.74 -24.05
C SER A 84 11.84 2.65 -23.26
N ASP A 85 10.76 2.06 -23.81
CA ASP A 85 9.95 1.09 -23.05
C ASP A 85 10.56 -0.31 -23.06
N LEU A 86 11.24 -0.73 -24.14
CA LEU A 86 11.96 -2.01 -24.12
C LEU A 86 13.11 -1.97 -23.11
N ASN A 87 13.89 -0.89 -23.09
CA ASN A 87 14.99 -0.75 -22.13
C ASN A 87 14.47 -0.68 -20.70
N ASN A 88 13.36 0.03 -20.46
CA ASN A 88 12.69 0.03 -19.15
C ASN A 88 12.12 -1.35 -18.78
N SER A 89 11.60 -2.11 -19.74
CA SER A 89 11.02 -3.44 -19.52
C SER A 89 12.10 -4.48 -19.26
N ILE A 90 13.23 -4.39 -19.98
CA ILE A 90 14.44 -5.17 -19.76
C ILE A 90 15.03 -4.82 -18.40
N VAL A 91 15.21 -3.54 -18.05
CA VAL A 91 15.67 -3.13 -16.72
C VAL A 91 14.74 -3.62 -15.62
N LYS A 92 13.41 -3.57 -15.83
CA LYS A 92 12.44 -4.14 -14.88
C LYS A 92 12.55 -5.66 -14.78
N PHE A 93 12.70 -6.35 -15.91
CA PHE A 93 12.88 -7.80 -15.97
C PHE A 93 14.15 -8.22 -15.22
N TRP A 94 15.29 -7.59 -15.50
CA TRP A 94 16.55 -7.85 -14.81
C TRP A 94 16.51 -7.46 -13.34
N LYS A 95 15.78 -6.40 -12.93
CA LYS A 95 15.54 -6.08 -11.52
C LYS A 95 14.63 -7.08 -10.80
N CYS A 96 13.73 -7.75 -11.53
CA CYS A 96 12.85 -8.79 -10.99
C CYS A 96 13.54 -10.15 -10.90
N GLU A 97 14.42 -10.49 -11.84
CA GLU A 97 15.18 -11.76 -11.82
C GLU A 97 16.52 -11.66 -11.11
N SER A 98 17.06 -10.45 -10.86
CA SER A 98 18.26 -10.30 -10.05
C SER A 98 17.99 -10.79 -8.63
N VAL A 99 18.73 -11.80 -8.19
CA VAL A 99 18.89 -12.11 -6.76
C VAL A 99 19.44 -10.85 -6.10
N PRO A 100 18.81 -10.30 -5.04
CA PRO A 100 19.35 -9.13 -4.36
C PRO A 100 20.78 -9.44 -3.93
N GLU A 101 21.75 -8.70 -4.46
CA GLU A 101 23.08 -8.69 -3.87
C GLU A 101 22.89 -8.17 -2.44
N THR A 102 22.99 -9.07 -1.45
CA THR A 102 23.08 -8.70 -0.05
C THR A 102 24.42 -8.01 0.15
N PHE A 103 24.45 -6.71 -0.12
CA PHE A 103 25.49 -5.87 0.41
C PHE A 103 25.41 -5.99 1.93
N PRO A 104 26.51 -6.31 2.63
CA PRO A 104 26.57 -6.09 4.06
C PRO A 104 26.40 -4.58 4.24
N GLU A 105 25.20 -4.13 4.60
CA GLU A 105 24.93 -2.73 4.88
C GLU A 105 25.90 -2.30 5.99
N ALA A 106 26.87 -1.48 5.64
CA ALA A 106 27.75 -0.85 6.62
C ALA A 106 26.88 0.05 7.52
N HIS A 107 26.74 -0.29 8.81
CA HIS A 107 26.21 0.57 9.88
C HIS A 107 25.10 1.55 9.43
N SER A 108 23.98 1.03 8.93
CA SER A 108 23.01 1.80 8.13
C SER A 108 22.02 2.60 8.99
N GLU A 109 21.24 3.49 8.35
CA GLU A 109 20.06 4.14 8.99
C GLU A 109 19.12 3.09 9.63
N ASN A 110 19.12 1.84 9.13
CA ASN A 110 18.37 0.73 9.69
C ASN A 110 18.95 0.27 11.02
N ASP A 111 20.27 0.07 11.11
CA ASP A 111 20.95 -0.33 12.35
C ASP A 111 20.77 0.72 13.44
N LEU A 112 20.87 2.02 13.07
CA LEU A 112 20.60 3.11 14.01
C LEU A 112 19.15 3.09 14.50
N CYS A 113 18.20 2.84 13.61
CA CYS A 113 16.79 2.74 13.98
C CYS A 113 16.52 1.55 14.92
N GLU A 114 17.11 0.38 14.63
CA GLU A 114 17.01 -0.81 15.48
C GLU A 114 17.65 -0.59 16.84
N LYS A 115 18.83 0.04 16.89
CA LYS A 115 19.47 0.41 18.14
C LYS A 115 18.58 1.36 18.96
N ILE A 116 18.05 2.42 18.33
CA ILE A 116 17.14 3.35 19.01
C ILE A 116 15.91 2.63 19.56
N PHE A 117 15.32 1.69 18.79
CA PHE A 117 14.19 0.90 19.25
C PHE A 117 14.56 0.05 20.47
N CYS A 118 15.61 -0.78 20.37
CA CYS A 118 16.03 -1.69 21.43
C CYS A 118 16.44 -0.95 22.72
N ASP A 119 17.11 0.20 22.60
CA ASP A 119 17.58 0.97 23.74
C ASP A 119 16.43 1.69 24.49
N ASN A 120 15.26 1.88 23.86
CA ASN A 120 14.20 2.76 24.39
C ASN A 120 12.80 2.14 24.41
N VAL A 121 12.63 0.91 23.95
CA VAL A 121 11.33 0.22 24.03
C VAL A 121 11.08 -0.23 25.47
N GLU A 122 9.91 0.11 25.99
CA GLU A 122 9.49 -0.24 27.34
C GLU A 122 8.15 -0.97 27.27
N GLN A 123 8.00 -2.03 28.05
CA GLN A 123 6.72 -2.70 28.25
C GLN A 123 6.23 -2.45 29.66
N ASP A 124 5.13 -1.70 29.79
CA ASP A 124 4.42 -1.54 31.05
C ASP A 124 3.61 -2.81 31.31
N THR A 125 4.15 -3.66 32.18
CA THR A 125 3.55 -4.94 32.58
C THR A 125 2.26 -4.78 33.40
N LYS A 126 1.98 -3.59 33.96
CA LYS A 126 0.73 -3.37 34.71
C LYS A 126 -0.45 -3.13 33.79
N ASN A 127 -0.21 -2.43 32.69
CA ASN A 127 -1.24 -2.08 31.71
C ASN A 127 -1.12 -2.85 30.40
N ASN A 128 -0.14 -3.77 30.30
CA ASN A 128 0.21 -4.50 29.08
C ASN A 128 0.40 -3.57 27.87
N LYS A 129 1.07 -2.44 28.08
CA LYS A 129 1.26 -1.42 27.04
C LYS A 129 2.72 -1.33 26.65
N ILE A 130 2.96 -1.35 25.34
CA ILE A 130 4.29 -1.10 24.78
C ILE A 130 4.43 0.40 24.52
N GLN A 131 5.56 0.96 24.93
CA GLN A 131 5.93 2.34 24.74
C GLN A 131 7.23 2.42 23.94
N VAL A 132 7.25 3.27 22.92
CA VAL A 132 8.41 3.50 22.04
C VAL A 132 8.69 4.98 21.88
N ILE A 133 9.89 5.32 21.43
CA ILE A 133 10.22 6.67 20.98
C ILE A 133 10.17 6.76 19.45
N LEU A 134 10.05 7.98 18.92
CA LEU A 134 10.21 8.20 17.48
C LEU A 134 11.71 8.11 17.13
N PRO A 135 12.11 7.28 16.14
CA PRO A 135 13.51 7.14 15.76
C PRO A 135 13.94 8.34 14.89
N LEU A 136 14.55 9.33 15.53
CA LEU A 136 14.96 10.58 14.91
C LEU A 136 16.39 10.48 14.36
N LYS A 137 16.63 11.14 13.22
CA LYS A 137 17.98 11.30 12.63
C LYS A 137 18.84 12.32 13.39
N LEU A 138 18.20 13.18 14.18
CA LEU A 138 18.83 14.24 14.96
C LEU A 138 18.41 14.10 16.42
N PRO A 139 19.23 14.60 17.37
CA PRO A 139 18.81 14.71 18.76
C PRO A 139 17.50 15.51 18.89
N LEU A 140 16.67 15.12 19.86
CA LEU A 140 15.33 15.71 20.07
C LEU A 140 15.39 17.24 20.18
N ASP A 141 16.38 17.77 20.91
CA ASP A 141 16.53 19.22 21.14
C ASP A 141 16.90 20.00 19.87
N SER A 142 17.44 19.33 18.85
CA SER A 142 17.78 19.93 17.56
C SER A 142 16.61 19.92 16.56
N ILE A 143 15.50 19.25 16.88
CA ILE A 143 14.39 19.07 15.93
C ILE A 143 13.67 20.38 15.62
N ASN A 144 13.48 21.27 16.60
CA ASN A 144 12.82 22.56 16.35
C ASN A 144 13.61 23.38 15.32
N GLN A 145 14.93 23.48 15.48
CA GLN A 145 15.78 24.18 14.52
C GLN A 145 15.68 23.60 13.10
N ALA A 146 15.53 22.28 12.98
CA ALA A 146 15.41 21.60 11.69
C ALA A 146 14.03 21.76 11.04
N LEU A 147 12.94 21.77 11.82
CA LEU A 147 11.57 21.92 11.31
C LEU A 147 11.15 23.38 11.16
N GLY A 148 11.53 24.28 12.06
CA GLY A 148 10.94 25.62 12.13
C GLY A 148 9.42 25.57 12.32
N ASP A 149 8.71 26.49 11.67
CA ASP A 149 7.26 26.63 11.85
C ASP A 149 6.46 25.62 11.00
N SER A 150 5.69 24.80 11.70
CA SER A 150 4.69 23.88 11.13
C SER A 150 3.25 24.32 11.40
N LEU A 151 3.03 25.22 12.36
CA LEU A 151 1.70 25.60 12.84
C LEU A 151 0.93 26.37 11.77
N TYR A 152 1.58 27.33 11.10
CA TYR A 152 0.92 28.15 10.07
C TYR A 152 0.29 27.30 8.96
N LEU A 153 1.06 26.33 8.43
CA LEU A 153 0.59 25.47 7.34
C LEU A 153 -0.46 24.45 7.83
N ALA A 154 -0.28 23.88 9.02
CA ALA A 154 -1.26 22.99 9.62
C ALA A 154 -2.62 23.69 9.85
N LEU A 155 -2.60 24.92 10.36
CA LEU A 155 -3.79 25.73 10.58
C LEU A 155 -4.50 26.07 9.28
N LYS A 156 -3.74 26.48 8.25
CA LYS A 156 -4.28 26.73 6.91
C LYS A 156 -4.95 25.47 6.32
N ARG A 157 -4.33 24.30 6.47
CA ARG A 157 -4.91 23.02 6.02
C ARG A 157 -6.16 22.66 6.82
N PHE A 158 -6.16 22.92 8.12
CA PHE A 158 -7.31 22.69 8.98
C PHE A 158 -8.52 23.57 8.58
N HIS A 159 -8.32 24.86 8.32
CA HIS A 159 -9.42 25.71 7.84
C HIS A 159 -9.98 25.25 6.48
N ASN A 160 -9.13 24.79 5.57
CA ASN A 160 -9.59 24.19 4.31
C ASN A 160 -10.43 22.92 4.55
N LEU A 161 -10.04 22.09 5.52
CA LEU A 161 -10.80 20.92 5.94
C LEU A 161 -12.16 21.33 6.54
N GLU A 162 -12.19 22.39 7.35
CA GLU A 162 -13.42 22.95 7.92
C GLU A 162 -14.36 23.50 6.83
N HIS A 163 -13.84 24.16 5.80
CA HIS A 163 -14.64 24.54 4.63
C HIS A 163 -15.24 23.33 3.91
N ARG A 164 -14.55 22.19 3.87
CA ARG A 164 -15.08 20.93 3.32
C ARG A 164 -16.19 20.36 4.20
N PHE A 165 -16.06 20.41 5.53
CA PHE A 165 -17.11 20.00 6.46
C PHE A 165 -18.40 20.81 6.31
N LYS A 166 -18.29 22.11 6.00
CA LYS A 166 -19.47 22.95 5.71
C LYS A 166 -20.23 22.50 4.45
N LYS A 167 -19.52 21.93 3.47
CA LYS A 167 -20.13 21.42 2.22
C LYS A 167 -20.67 20.00 2.37
N ASP A 168 -20.11 19.22 3.28
CA ASP A 168 -20.45 17.81 3.50
C ASP A 168 -20.68 17.56 5.00
N SER A 169 -21.93 17.74 5.44
CA SER A 169 -22.33 17.56 6.84
C SER A 169 -22.19 16.12 7.31
N ASN A 170 -22.37 15.13 6.43
CA ASN A 170 -22.21 13.72 6.79
C ASN A 170 -20.75 13.41 7.09
N LEU A 171 -19.83 13.89 6.26
CA LEU A 171 -18.40 13.79 6.52
C LEU A 171 -18.03 14.43 7.86
N PHE A 172 -18.59 15.61 8.18
CA PHE A 172 -18.32 16.28 9.44
C PHE A 172 -18.74 15.44 10.66
N VAL A 173 -19.94 14.84 10.63
CA VAL A 173 -20.43 13.96 11.71
C VAL A 173 -19.48 12.78 11.90
N LEU A 174 -19.15 12.05 10.82
CA LEU A 174 -18.25 10.91 10.89
C LEU A 174 -16.83 11.30 11.36
N TYR A 175 -16.37 12.50 11.01
CA TYR A 175 -15.08 13.01 11.45
C TYR A 175 -15.06 13.36 12.93
N LYS A 176 -16.13 14.02 13.40
CA LYS A 176 -16.29 14.41 14.80
C LYS A 176 -16.38 13.17 15.69
N GLU A 177 -17.16 12.18 15.27
CA GLU A 177 -17.22 10.86 15.94
C GLU A 177 -15.84 10.21 16.03
N PHE A 178 -15.06 10.23 14.94
CA PHE A 178 -13.70 9.72 14.95
C PHE A 178 -12.83 10.43 16.00
N ILE A 179 -12.83 11.77 16.04
CA ILE A 179 -11.99 12.54 16.98
C ILE A 179 -12.41 12.26 18.42
N HIS A 180 -13.72 12.22 18.69
CA HIS A 180 -14.25 11.94 20.02
C HIS A 180 -13.93 10.51 20.48
N GLU A 181 -14.05 9.51 19.59
CA GLU A 181 -13.63 8.13 19.89
C GLU A 181 -12.12 8.06 20.17
N TYR A 182 -11.32 8.77 19.38
CA TYR A 182 -9.86 8.82 19.51
C TYR A 182 -9.43 9.39 20.88
N LEU A 183 -10.07 10.48 21.32
CA LEU A 183 -9.86 11.08 22.65
C LEU A 183 -10.39 10.19 23.77
N LYS A 184 -11.58 9.58 23.61
CA LYS A 184 -12.17 8.67 24.60
C LYS A 184 -11.29 7.46 24.87
N GLN A 185 -10.64 6.92 23.83
CA GLN A 185 -9.67 5.83 23.92
C GLN A 185 -8.30 6.27 24.45
N LYS A 186 -8.12 7.56 24.80
CA LYS A 186 -6.86 8.16 25.23
C LYS A 186 -5.73 8.03 24.19
N HIS A 187 -6.07 7.85 22.91
CA HIS A 187 -5.08 7.85 21.83
C HIS A 187 -4.57 9.26 21.51
N GLY A 188 -5.26 10.30 21.96
CA GLY A 188 -4.79 11.68 21.98
C GLY A 188 -5.25 12.41 23.24
N THR A 189 -4.58 13.51 23.54
CA THR A 189 -4.86 14.38 24.69
C THR A 189 -5.06 15.81 24.20
N LEU A 190 -6.12 16.47 24.67
CA LEU A 190 -6.28 17.90 24.44
C LEU A 190 -5.27 18.67 25.29
N ILE A 191 -4.54 19.56 24.65
CA ILE A 191 -3.57 20.45 25.29
C ILE A 191 -3.77 21.87 24.78
N ASP A 192 -3.35 22.84 25.59
CA ASP A 192 -3.26 24.22 25.14
C ASP A 192 -1.94 24.41 24.38
N ILE A 193 -2.01 25.04 23.20
CA ILE A 193 -0.84 25.39 22.38
C ILE A 193 0.11 26.31 23.18
N SER A 194 -0.44 27.13 24.09
CA SER A 194 0.34 28.02 24.95
C SER A 194 1.31 27.29 25.89
N GLN A 195 1.13 25.98 26.10
CA GLN A 195 2.05 25.16 26.89
C GLN A 195 3.39 24.92 26.18
N TYR A 196 3.44 25.13 24.86
CA TYR A 196 4.67 25.01 24.10
C TYR A 196 5.34 26.37 23.90
N ASN A 197 6.66 26.40 24.12
CA ASN A 197 7.49 27.46 23.57
C ASN A 197 7.88 27.09 22.12
N LEU A 198 7.09 27.55 21.16
CA LEU A 198 7.28 27.23 19.73
C LEU A 198 8.65 27.63 19.17
N SER A 199 9.38 28.53 19.85
CA SER A 199 10.73 28.95 19.46
C SER A 199 11.83 28.01 19.91
N THR A 200 11.60 27.17 20.91
CA THR A 200 12.62 26.28 21.50
C THR A 200 12.21 24.82 21.53
N ASP A 201 10.94 24.54 21.79
CA ASP A 201 10.47 23.18 22.04
C ASP A 201 10.36 22.37 20.75
N PRO A 202 10.70 21.07 20.76
CA PRO A 202 10.58 20.21 19.59
C PRO A 202 9.11 19.88 19.32
N VAL A 203 8.45 20.75 18.56
CA VAL A 203 7.01 20.70 18.30
C VAL A 203 6.74 20.57 16.80
N CYS A 204 5.82 19.67 16.43
CA CYS A 204 5.33 19.56 15.06
C CYS A 204 3.80 19.46 15.03
N PHE A 205 3.19 20.25 14.15
CA PHE A 205 1.75 20.20 13.85
C PHE A 205 1.53 19.54 12.50
N LEU A 206 0.81 18.42 12.53
CA LEU A 206 0.51 17.57 11.39
C LEU A 206 -0.85 17.97 10.80
N PRO A 207 -0.94 18.27 9.49
CA PRO A 207 -2.21 18.27 8.80
C PRO A 207 -2.87 16.90 8.90
N HIS A 208 -4.20 16.88 8.90
CA HIS A 208 -4.97 15.66 8.90
C HIS A 208 -6.11 15.76 7.89
N HIS A 209 -6.50 14.62 7.31
CA HIS A 209 -7.58 14.59 6.35
C HIS A 209 -8.33 13.24 6.34
N PRO A 210 -9.64 13.25 6.03
CA PRO A 210 -10.43 12.04 5.97
C PRO A 210 -10.25 11.28 4.67
N ILE A 211 -10.19 9.95 4.80
CA ILE A 211 -10.38 8.95 3.76
C ILE A 211 -11.67 8.20 4.06
N LEU A 212 -12.64 8.35 3.17
CA LEU A 212 -13.88 7.59 3.19
C LEU A 212 -13.71 6.37 2.27
N ARG A 213 -14.07 5.17 2.75
CA ARG A 213 -14.31 4.02 1.88
C ARG A 213 -15.82 3.85 1.74
N LEU A 214 -16.33 4.15 0.55
CA LEU A 214 -17.77 4.08 0.25
C LEU A 214 -18.23 2.63 -0.01
N ASP A 215 -17.28 1.73 -0.19
CA ASP A 215 -17.46 0.36 -0.71
C ASP A 215 -17.79 -0.68 0.38
N LYS A 216 -18.02 -0.26 1.63
CA LYS A 216 -18.44 -1.14 2.74
C LYS A 216 -19.82 -0.73 3.25
N LYS A 217 -20.60 -1.72 3.72
CA LYS A 217 -21.94 -1.53 4.32
C LYS A 217 -21.98 -0.48 5.45
N THR A 218 -20.83 -0.17 6.04
CA THR A 218 -20.62 0.99 6.92
C THR A 218 -19.51 1.88 6.35
N THR A 219 -19.83 3.14 6.02
CA THR A 219 -18.83 4.11 5.56
C THR A 219 -17.98 4.56 6.74
N LYS A 220 -16.92 3.81 7.07
CA LYS A 220 -16.00 4.18 8.15
C LYS A 220 -15.06 5.30 7.69
N CYS A 221 -15.08 6.44 8.38
CA CYS A 221 -14.09 7.50 8.22
C CYS A 221 -12.74 7.07 8.82
N ARG A 222 -11.67 7.16 8.03
CA ARG A 222 -10.28 7.05 8.51
C ARG A 222 -9.61 8.42 8.38
N VAL A 223 -8.77 8.81 9.33
CA VAL A 223 -8.12 10.14 9.35
C VAL A 223 -6.61 10.04 9.17
N VAL A 224 -6.07 10.38 8.00
CA VAL A 224 -4.61 10.31 7.77
C VAL A 224 -3.92 11.56 8.28
N PHE A 225 -2.80 11.36 8.97
CA PHE A 225 -1.90 12.41 9.43
C PHE A 225 -0.76 12.57 8.42
N ASP A 226 -0.48 13.80 8.00
CA ASP A 226 0.52 14.08 6.96
C ASP A 226 1.88 14.45 7.60
N GLY A 227 2.71 13.44 7.83
CA GLY A 227 4.10 13.61 8.28
C GLY A 227 5.05 14.14 7.20
N SER A 228 4.61 14.21 5.94
CA SER A 228 5.42 14.61 4.78
C SER A 228 5.23 16.09 4.43
N MET A 229 4.37 16.81 5.15
CA MET A 229 4.23 18.26 4.99
C MET A 229 5.56 18.95 5.25
N LYS A 230 6.10 19.61 4.23
CA LYS A 230 7.26 20.49 4.36
C LYS A 230 6.88 21.73 5.17
N THR A 231 7.65 22.05 6.19
CA THR A 231 7.48 23.20 7.09
C THR A 231 8.17 24.46 6.53
N SER A 232 8.31 25.51 7.33
CA SER A 232 9.00 26.75 6.92
C SER A 232 10.43 26.55 6.45
N THR A 233 11.14 25.52 6.96
CA THR A 233 12.52 25.18 6.56
C THR A 233 12.58 24.28 5.32
N LYS A 234 11.44 23.91 4.73
CA LYS A 234 11.32 22.92 3.65
C LYS A 234 11.73 21.50 4.06
N THR A 235 11.76 21.22 5.35
CA THR A 235 11.95 19.89 5.94
C THR A 235 10.60 19.40 6.47
N SER A 236 10.32 18.10 6.41
CA SER A 236 9.15 17.48 7.04
C SER A 236 9.58 16.60 8.21
N LEU A 237 8.63 16.27 9.09
CA LEU A 237 8.89 15.30 10.15
C LEU A 237 9.38 13.97 9.58
N ASN A 238 8.83 13.51 8.45
CA ASN A 238 9.24 12.29 7.78
C ASN A 238 10.68 12.33 7.24
N ASP A 239 11.21 13.50 6.87
CA ASP A 239 12.62 13.61 6.47
C ASP A 239 13.56 13.39 7.67
N LEU A 240 13.11 13.79 8.87
CA LEU A 240 13.86 13.67 10.12
C LEU A 240 13.67 12.32 10.83
N LEU A 241 12.77 11.47 10.35
CA LEU A 241 12.56 10.13 10.87
C LEU A 241 13.38 9.09 10.10
N LEU A 242 13.91 8.12 10.83
CA LEU A 242 14.46 6.90 10.27
C LEU A 242 13.32 5.99 9.82
N ASN A 243 13.52 5.24 8.73
CA ASN A 243 12.50 4.31 8.23
C ASN A 243 12.39 3.06 9.11
N GLY A 244 13.55 2.55 9.52
CA GLY A 244 13.73 1.23 10.10
C GLY A 244 13.80 0.11 9.05
N PRO A 245 14.42 -1.02 9.42
CA PRO A 245 14.51 -2.19 8.55
C PRO A 245 13.14 -2.83 8.29
N VAL A 246 13.04 -3.59 7.20
CA VAL A 246 11.88 -4.45 6.97
C VAL A 246 12.01 -5.68 7.88
N VAL A 247 11.16 -5.75 8.90
CA VAL A 247 11.16 -6.87 9.88
C VAL A 247 10.12 -7.96 9.56
N GLN A 248 9.24 -7.68 8.61
CA GLN A 248 8.15 -8.57 8.21
C GLN A 248 8.65 -9.57 7.17
N LYS A 249 7.99 -10.73 7.09
CA LYS A 249 8.19 -11.66 5.98
C LYS A 249 7.62 -11.07 4.70
N GLU A 250 8.17 -11.51 3.58
CA GLU A 250 7.62 -11.18 2.27
C GLU A 250 6.18 -11.67 2.17
N LEU A 251 5.33 -10.88 1.51
CA LEU A 251 3.91 -11.20 1.37
C LEU A 251 3.72 -12.59 0.74
N VAL A 252 4.55 -12.92 -0.27
CA VAL A 252 4.50 -14.22 -0.94
C VAL A 252 4.76 -15.36 0.03
N ASP A 253 5.72 -15.23 0.94
CA ASP A 253 6.04 -16.26 1.93
C ASP A 253 4.86 -16.52 2.87
N VAL A 254 4.26 -15.43 3.39
CA VAL A 254 3.07 -15.51 4.26
C VAL A 254 1.92 -16.22 3.53
N LEU A 255 1.67 -15.83 2.28
CA LEU A 255 0.61 -16.43 1.47
C LEU A 255 0.89 -17.89 1.08
N MET A 256 2.16 -18.27 0.89
CA MET A 256 2.56 -19.65 0.60
C MET A 256 2.39 -20.54 1.83
N LEU A 257 2.89 -20.09 2.99
CA LEU A 257 2.72 -20.81 4.27
C LEU A 257 1.25 -21.01 4.61
N PHE A 258 0.43 -19.97 4.43
CA PHE A 258 -1.02 -20.06 4.64
C PHE A 258 -1.69 -21.14 3.78
N ARG A 259 -1.14 -21.50 2.61
CA ARG A 259 -1.74 -22.51 1.71
C ARG A 259 -1.34 -23.94 2.02
N VAL A 260 -0.42 -24.17 2.95
CA VAL A 260 0.17 -25.51 3.18
C VAL A 260 -0.86 -26.49 3.77
N ASP A 261 -1.56 -26.09 4.83
CA ASP A 261 -2.38 -27.04 5.60
C ASP A 261 -3.89 -26.91 5.37
N GLU A 262 -4.68 -27.83 5.91
CA GLU A 262 -6.12 -27.94 5.65
C GLU A 262 -6.96 -26.93 6.43
N TYR A 263 -6.75 -26.83 7.75
CA TYR A 263 -7.52 -25.95 8.61
C TYR A 263 -6.84 -24.59 8.71
N PHE A 264 -7.60 -23.51 8.90
CA PHE A 264 -7.02 -22.18 9.00
C PHE A 264 -7.86 -21.20 9.79
N PHE A 265 -7.21 -20.12 10.23
CA PHE A 265 -7.90 -18.89 10.57
C PHE A 265 -7.24 -17.68 9.91
N ILE A 266 -8.04 -16.66 9.68
CA ILE A 266 -7.62 -15.32 9.30
C ILE A 266 -8.16 -14.38 10.36
N THR A 267 -7.34 -13.44 10.81
CA THR A 267 -7.74 -12.42 11.78
C THR A 267 -6.96 -11.13 11.53
N ASP A 268 -7.46 -10.04 12.08
CA ASP A 268 -6.86 -8.71 11.99
C ASP A 268 -6.50 -8.20 13.40
N ILE A 269 -5.49 -7.35 13.53
CA ILE A 269 -5.14 -6.68 14.78
C ILE A 269 -5.87 -5.34 14.84
N LYS A 270 -6.85 -5.24 15.75
CA LYS A 270 -7.69 -4.06 15.90
C LYS A 270 -6.86 -2.83 16.26
N ASN A 271 -6.89 -1.83 15.37
CA ASN A 271 -6.19 -0.56 15.55
C ASN A 271 -4.69 -0.73 15.91
N MET A 272 -3.99 -1.69 15.29
CA MET A 272 -2.62 -2.09 15.63
C MET A 272 -1.70 -0.95 16.10
N PHE A 273 -1.50 0.06 15.26
CA PHE A 273 -0.63 1.21 15.57
C PHE A 273 -1.02 1.94 16.86
N ARG A 274 -2.32 2.09 17.13
CA ARG A 274 -2.84 2.84 18.29
C ARG A 274 -2.69 2.07 19.60
N ASN A 275 -2.36 0.78 19.54
CA ASN A 275 -2.11 0.01 20.77
C ASN A 275 -0.72 0.31 21.35
N ILE A 276 0.17 0.94 20.59
CA ILE A 276 1.55 1.26 20.97
C ILE A 276 1.64 2.73 21.34
N ASN A 277 2.10 3.02 22.55
CA ASN A 277 2.27 4.37 23.06
C ASN A 277 3.57 4.99 22.53
N ILE A 278 3.53 6.30 22.31
CA ILE A 278 4.71 7.13 22.11
C ILE A 278 5.12 7.66 23.48
N HIS A 279 6.42 7.60 23.78
CA HIS A 279 6.98 8.15 25.00
C HIS A 279 6.63 9.65 25.12
N PRO A 280 6.20 10.15 26.29
CA PRO A 280 5.74 11.53 26.48
C PRO A 280 6.65 12.61 25.87
N LYS A 281 7.97 12.47 26.02
CA LYS A 281 8.99 13.38 25.44
C LYS A 281 8.91 13.56 23.91
N HIS A 282 8.40 12.58 23.16
CA HIS A 282 8.31 12.64 21.70
C HIS A 282 6.89 13.00 21.19
N ARG A 283 5.89 13.08 22.08
CA ARG A 283 4.49 13.33 21.68
C ARG A 283 4.27 14.72 21.11
N SER A 284 5.08 15.70 21.51
CA SER A 284 5.06 17.06 20.97
C SER A 284 5.39 17.11 19.47
N LEU A 285 5.96 16.05 18.89
CA LEU A 285 6.19 15.94 17.45
C LEU A 285 4.95 15.46 16.69
N GLN A 286 3.85 15.16 17.37
CA GLN A 286 2.62 14.64 16.77
C GLN A 286 1.40 15.41 17.29
N ASN A 287 1.26 16.68 16.91
CA ASN A 287 0.07 17.46 17.24
C ASN A 287 -0.86 17.61 16.04
N ILE A 288 -2.16 17.65 16.28
CA ILE A 288 -3.16 18.03 15.27
C ILE A 288 -4.06 19.15 15.81
N LEU A 289 -4.66 19.91 14.90
CA LEU A 289 -5.55 21.01 15.23
C LEU A 289 -7.02 20.59 15.07
N TRP A 290 -7.87 20.88 16.04
CA TRP A 290 -9.30 20.51 15.99
C TRP A 290 -10.18 21.50 16.76
N ARG A 291 -11.43 21.67 16.31
CA ARG A 291 -12.51 22.30 17.08
C ARG A 291 -13.85 21.71 16.65
N ASP A 292 -14.80 21.66 17.59
CA ASP A 292 -16.11 21.09 17.36
C ASP A 292 -17.10 22.04 16.70
N SER A 293 -16.79 23.34 16.69
CA SER A 293 -17.56 24.40 16.03
C SER A 293 -16.61 25.51 15.53
N PRO A 294 -16.93 26.18 14.39
CA PRO A 294 -16.19 27.36 13.94
C PRO A 294 -16.16 28.53 14.93
N ASP A 295 -17.11 28.57 15.87
CA ASP A 295 -17.20 29.61 16.91
C ASP A 295 -16.26 29.34 18.09
N GLU A 296 -15.71 28.14 18.19
CA GLU A 296 -14.72 27.79 19.20
C GLU A 296 -13.31 28.17 18.77
N SER A 297 -12.43 28.39 19.76
CA SER A 297 -10.99 28.45 19.50
C SER A 297 -10.48 27.10 19.00
N VAL A 298 -9.50 27.15 18.10
CA VAL A 298 -8.81 25.93 17.64
C VAL A 298 -8.02 25.33 18.80
N LYS A 299 -8.26 24.06 19.09
CA LYS A 299 -7.58 23.28 20.13
C LYS A 299 -6.48 22.44 19.52
N CYS A 300 -5.49 22.08 20.33
CA CYS A 300 -4.45 21.14 19.95
C CYS A 300 -4.72 19.77 20.58
N ILE A 301 -4.65 18.72 19.76
CA ILE A 301 -4.67 17.34 20.21
C ILE A 301 -3.27 16.79 20.01
N GLN A 302 -2.59 16.48 21.10
CA GLN A 302 -1.33 15.76 21.10
C GLN A 302 -1.62 14.25 20.95
N LEU A 303 -1.06 13.60 19.94
CA LEU A 303 -1.26 12.17 19.69
C LEU A 303 -0.34 11.36 20.63
N ASN A 304 -0.93 10.40 21.35
CA ASN A 304 -0.23 9.61 22.38
C ASN A 304 0.34 8.30 21.86
N THR A 305 -0.07 7.84 20.68
CA THR A 305 0.22 6.50 20.16
C THR A 305 0.94 6.57 18.83
N VAL A 306 1.53 5.47 18.36
CA VAL A 306 2.06 5.39 17.00
C VAL A 306 0.93 5.69 16.02
N THR A 307 1.15 6.63 15.11
CA THR A 307 0.12 7.07 14.15
C THR A 307 0.56 6.82 12.72
N TYR A 308 -0.38 6.48 11.85
CA TYR A 308 -0.08 6.23 10.44
C TYR A 308 0.17 7.54 9.70
N GLY A 309 1.03 7.48 8.69
CA GLY A 309 1.46 8.64 7.91
C GLY A 309 2.84 9.19 8.33
N LEU A 310 3.43 8.65 9.39
CA LEU A 310 4.85 8.85 9.70
C LEU A 310 5.71 7.73 9.10
N LYS A 311 6.93 8.09 8.71
CA LYS A 311 7.88 7.21 8.01
C LYS A 311 8.24 5.96 8.82
N SER A 312 8.44 6.10 10.13
CA SER A 312 8.84 5.01 11.02
C SER A 312 7.68 4.13 11.52
N SER A 313 6.42 4.51 11.28
CA SER A 313 5.28 3.90 11.97
C SER A 313 5.09 2.43 11.66
N SER A 314 5.28 2.04 10.41
CA SER A 314 5.18 0.63 9.98
C SER A 314 6.23 -0.24 10.65
N TYR A 315 7.48 0.24 10.69
CA TYR A 315 8.56 -0.44 11.40
C TYR A 315 8.26 -0.56 12.89
N LEU A 316 7.96 0.55 13.57
CA LEU A 316 7.68 0.55 15.02
C LEU A 316 6.57 -0.44 15.37
N ALA A 317 5.48 -0.46 14.60
CA ALA A 317 4.35 -1.33 14.91
C ALA A 317 4.66 -2.81 14.70
N THR A 318 5.32 -3.15 13.61
CA THR A 318 5.65 -4.55 13.31
C THR A 318 6.82 -5.07 14.14
N ARG A 319 7.78 -4.22 14.49
CA ARG A 319 8.88 -4.54 15.40
C ARG A 319 8.38 -4.83 16.82
N CYS A 320 7.35 -4.12 17.30
CA CYS A 320 6.71 -4.45 18.59
C CYS A 320 6.11 -5.86 18.61
N LEU A 321 5.52 -6.33 17.51
CA LEU A 321 5.02 -7.71 17.41
C LEU A 321 6.18 -8.72 17.44
N LYS A 322 7.28 -8.42 16.74
CA LYS A 322 8.51 -9.23 16.77
C LYS A 322 9.12 -9.30 18.16
N MET A 323 9.17 -8.17 18.87
CA MET A 323 9.66 -8.10 20.25
C MET A 323 8.85 -9.01 21.18
N LEU A 324 7.51 -8.97 21.09
CA LEU A 324 6.65 -9.87 21.87
C LEU A 324 6.94 -11.34 21.56
N ALA A 325 7.07 -11.69 20.27
CA ALA A 325 7.39 -13.04 19.84
C ALA A 325 8.75 -13.52 20.35
N GLU A 326 9.76 -12.65 20.38
CA GLU A 326 11.10 -12.92 20.89
C GLU A 326 11.10 -13.13 22.41
N GLN A 327 10.49 -12.20 23.15
CA GLN A 327 10.49 -12.20 24.61
C GLN A 327 9.73 -13.39 25.21
N HIS A 328 8.60 -13.78 24.59
CA HIS A 328 7.74 -14.83 25.11
C HIS A 328 7.76 -16.11 24.25
N HIS A 329 8.83 -16.31 23.47
CA HIS A 329 8.97 -17.50 22.60
C HIS A 329 8.80 -18.81 23.37
N ASN A 330 9.38 -18.90 24.57
CA ASN A 330 9.34 -20.12 25.38
C ASN A 330 7.93 -20.41 25.96
N GLU A 331 7.16 -19.36 26.25
CA GLU A 331 5.81 -19.46 26.83
C GLU A 331 4.74 -19.70 25.75
N TYR A 332 4.88 -19.02 24.60
CA TYR A 332 3.93 -19.08 23.49
C TYR A 332 4.64 -19.39 22.16
N PRO A 333 5.25 -20.57 22.00
CA PRO A 333 6.08 -20.90 20.83
C PRO A 333 5.29 -20.89 19.52
N ILE A 334 4.02 -21.31 19.53
CA ILE A 334 3.17 -21.34 18.33
C ILE A 334 2.83 -19.90 17.92
N ALA A 335 2.42 -19.07 18.87
CA ALA A 335 2.11 -17.66 18.61
C ALA A 335 3.34 -16.88 18.15
N ALA A 336 4.50 -17.12 18.76
CA ALA A 336 5.76 -16.52 18.33
C ALA A 336 6.11 -16.91 16.89
N SER A 337 5.89 -18.17 16.50
CA SER A 337 6.05 -18.60 15.10
C SER A 337 5.07 -17.89 14.16
N ILE A 338 3.80 -17.75 14.56
CA ILE A 338 2.77 -17.05 13.78
C ILE A 338 3.16 -15.59 13.55
N LEU A 339 3.52 -14.84 14.60
CA LEU A 339 3.94 -13.44 14.48
C LEU A 339 5.20 -13.29 13.62
N ASN A 340 6.04 -14.32 13.58
CA ASN A 340 7.26 -14.30 12.78
C ASN A 340 7.07 -14.64 11.31
N ASN A 341 6.13 -15.52 10.99
CA ASN A 341 6.05 -16.19 9.68
C ASN A 341 4.69 -16.03 8.97
N SER A 342 3.64 -15.70 9.70
CA SER A 342 2.25 -15.73 9.23
C SER A 342 1.50 -14.41 9.46
N THR A 343 2.23 -13.33 9.71
CA THR A 343 1.69 -11.98 9.93
C THR A 343 2.21 -11.02 8.86
N TYR A 344 1.32 -10.24 8.28
CA TYR A 344 1.62 -9.15 7.36
C TYR A 344 0.91 -7.88 7.85
N VAL A 345 1.68 -6.97 8.45
CA VAL A 345 1.19 -5.76 9.13
C VAL A 345 0.16 -6.14 10.21
N ASP A 346 -1.12 -5.79 10.00
CA ASP A 346 -2.23 -6.06 10.91
C ASP A 346 -2.97 -7.38 10.57
N ASP A 347 -2.78 -7.93 9.37
CA ASP A 347 -3.40 -9.19 8.93
C ASP A 347 -2.57 -10.41 9.38
N ILE A 348 -3.25 -11.42 9.94
CA ILE A 348 -2.66 -12.71 10.32
C ILE A 348 -3.37 -13.82 9.56
N LEU A 349 -2.61 -14.63 8.82
CA LEU A 349 -3.11 -15.75 8.02
C LEU A 349 -2.36 -17.01 8.43
N TYR A 350 -3.01 -17.87 9.22
CA TYR A 350 -2.40 -19.09 9.75
C TYR A 350 -3.16 -20.33 9.31
N SER A 351 -2.42 -21.39 8.99
CA SER A 351 -2.97 -22.71 8.69
C SER A 351 -2.34 -23.80 9.52
N GLU A 352 -3.11 -24.86 9.76
CA GLU A 352 -2.71 -25.99 10.59
C GLU A 352 -3.32 -27.31 10.08
N LYS A 353 -2.66 -28.43 10.35
CA LYS A 353 -3.08 -29.77 9.92
C LYS A 353 -4.24 -30.33 10.72
N THR A 354 -4.38 -29.90 11.97
CA THR A 354 -5.36 -30.44 12.91
C THR A 354 -6.16 -29.32 13.58
N LEU A 355 -7.43 -29.59 13.86
CA LEU A 355 -8.29 -28.66 14.60
C LEU A 355 -7.77 -28.36 16.01
N VAL A 356 -7.19 -29.38 16.68
CA VAL A 356 -6.60 -29.22 18.01
C VAL A 356 -5.42 -28.24 17.97
N GLY A 357 -4.51 -28.41 17.00
CA GLY A 357 -3.41 -27.48 16.79
C GLY A 357 -3.90 -26.06 16.47
N LEU A 358 -4.94 -25.93 15.64
CA LEU A 358 -5.51 -24.63 15.27
C LEU A 358 -6.12 -23.91 16.48
N SER A 359 -6.79 -24.64 17.38
CA SER A 359 -7.32 -24.09 18.63
C SER A 359 -6.20 -23.63 19.57
N ALA A 360 -5.16 -24.45 19.74
CA ALA A 360 -4.00 -24.08 20.55
C ALA A 360 -3.27 -22.85 19.97
N ALA A 361 -3.15 -22.76 18.65
CA ALA A 361 -2.60 -21.59 17.96
C ALA A 361 -3.40 -20.31 18.24
N LYS A 362 -4.74 -20.38 18.15
CA LYS A 362 -5.63 -19.25 18.49
C LYS A 362 -5.43 -18.82 19.94
N GLU A 363 -5.46 -19.75 20.89
CA GLU A 363 -5.33 -19.46 22.32
C GLU A 363 -4.00 -18.82 22.68
N GLN A 364 -2.88 -19.41 22.20
CA GLN A 364 -1.56 -18.82 22.41
C GLN A 364 -1.45 -17.44 21.76
N LEU A 365 -1.99 -17.27 20.55
CA LEU A 365 -1.92 -15.99 19.84
C LEU A 365 -2.69 -14.88 20.57
N CYS A 366 -3.90 -15.19 21.06
CA CYS A 366 -4.69 -14.25 21.87
C CYS A 366 -3.97 -13.90 23.17
N SER A 367 -3.37 -14.90 23.82
CA SER A 367 -2.65 -14.72 25.08
C SER A 367 -1.40 -13.85 24.89
N LEU A 368 -0.56 -14.17 23.91
CA LEU A 368 0.64 -13.40 23.59
C LEU A 368 0.34 -11.95 23.23
N LEU A 369 -0.64 -11.73 22.33
CA LEU A 369 -1.00 -10.37 21.89
C LEU A 369 -1.63 -9.54 23.01
N SER A 370 -2.31 -10.17 23.97
CA SER A 370 -2.88 -9.48 25.13
C SER A 370 -1.81 -8.82 26.02
N LEU A 371 -0.58 -9.36 26.04
CA LEU A 371 0.57 -8.80 26.78
C LEU A 371 1.05 -7.45 26.21
N GLY A 372 0.70 -7.14 24.96
CA GLY A 372 0.95 -5.85 24.31
C GLY A 372 -0.31 -5.02 24.07
N SER A 373 -1.44 -5.37 24.71
CA SER A 373 -2.75 -4.74 24.47
C SER A 373 -3.22 -4.83 23.01
N PHE A 374 -2.74 -5.83 22.25
CA PHE A 374 -3.20 -6.07 20.89
C PHE A 374 -4.43 -6.98 20.94
N GLN A 375 -5.57 -6.45 20.47
CA GLN A 375 -6.80 -7.21 20.39
C GLN A 375 -7.02 -7.72 18.96
N LEU A 376 -7.36 -9.00 18.84
CA LEU A 376 -7.74 -9.62 17.56
C LEU A 376 -9.23 -9.46 17.29
N HIS A 377 -9.57 -9.25 16.02
CA HIS A 377 -10.96 -9.17 15.54
C HIS A 377 -11.06 -9.60 14.07
N LYS A 378 -12.29 -9.60 13.56
CA LYS A 378 -12.63 -10.05 12.20
C LYS A 378 -12.17 -11.46 11.89
N TRP A 379 -12.36 -12.37 12.85
CA TRP A 379 -12.02 -13.78 12.69
C TRP A 379 -12.79 -14.42 11.53
N VAL A 380 -12.08 -15.22 10.74
CA VAL A 380 -12.60 -16.09 9.70
C VAL A 380 -11.90 -17.45 9.83
N SER A 381 -12.64 -18.54 9.66
CA SER A 381 -12.08 -19.89 9.65
C SER A 381 -12.95 -20.80 8.78
N ASN A 382 -12.35 -21.87 8.26
CA ASN A 382 -13.07 -22.98 7.65
C ASN A 382 -13.57 -24.02 8.67
N SER A 383 -13.30 -23.82 9.96
CA SER A 383 -13.85 -24.62 11.05
C SER A 383 -14.95 -23.85 11.79
N PRO A 384 -16.23 -24.28 11.69
CA PRO A 384 -17.33 -23.67 12.43
C PRO A 384 -17.14 -23.75 13.95
N ASP A 385 -16.49 -24.81 14.45
CA ASP A 385 -16.29 -25.00 15.88
C ASP A 385 -15.34 -23.95 16.48
N LEU A 386 -14.30 -23.55 15.74
CA LEU A 386 -13.41 -22.45 16.16
C LEU A 386 -14.17 -21.12 16.26
N LEU A 387 -15.11 -20.87 15.35
CA LEU A 387 -15.89 -19.62 15.33
C LEU A 387 -16.97 -19.57 16.42
N LYS A 388 -17.52 -20.70 16.87
CA LYS A 388 -18.53 -20.73 17.94
C LYS A 388 -18.02 -20.13 19.25
N GLU A 389 -16.73 -20.24 19.52
CA GLU A 389 -16.09 -19.70 20.71
C GLU A 389 -15.79 -18.19 20.62
N ILE A 390 -15.94 -17.59 19.44
CA ILE A 390 -15.61 -16.19 19.18
C ILE A 390 -16.89 -15.36 19.20
N GLN A 391 -16.88 -14.26 19.94
CA GLN A 391 -18.04 -13.36 20.00
C GLN A 391 -18.40 -12.85 18.60
N LYS A 392 -19.70 -12.76 18.29
CA LYS A 392 -20.17 -12.44 16.93
C LYS A 392 -19.66 -11.10 16.40
N ASP A 393 -19.42 -10.12 17.29
CA ASP A 393 -18.88 -8.81 16.95
C ASP A 393 -17.38 -8.82 16.60
N GLN A 394 -16.68 -9.90 16.95
CA GLN A 394 -15.28 -10.15 16.60
C GLN A 394 -15.13 -11.01 15.34
N GLN A 395 -16.21 -11.48 14.72
CA GLN A 395 -16.18 -12.23 13.46
C GLN A 395 -16.25 -11.27 12.25
N HIS A 396 -15.73 -11.66 11.08
CA HIS A 396 -15.69 -10.77 9.92
C HIS A 396 -17.10 -10.48 9.36
N PHE A 397 -17.46 -9.19 9.23
CA PHE A 397 -18.80 -8.74 8.82
C PHE A 397 -19.08 -8.72 7.31
N ASP A 398 -18.06 -8.81 6.45
CA ASP A 398 -18.32 -8.98 5.01
C ASP A 398 -18.77 -10.43 4.76
N VAL A 399 -20.08 -10.66 4.94
CA VAL A 399 -20.90 -11.77 4.45
C VAL A 399 -20.15 -13.10 4.27
N VAL A 400 -19.67 -13.68 5.37
CA VAL A 400 -19.54 -15.14 5.43
C VAL A 400 -20.83 -15.66 6.05
N ASP A 401 -21.90 -15.58 5.26
CA ASP A 401 -23.13 -16.28 5.58
C ASP A 401 -22.91 -17.74 5.12
N LEU A 402 -22.37 -18.57 6.02
CA LEU A 402 -22.08 -19.98 5.76
C LEU A 402 -23.35 -20.75 5.33
N GLU A 403 -24.54 -20.23 5.65
CA GLU A 403 -25.83 -20.77 5.25
C GLU A 403 -26.26 -20.36 3.83
N LYS A 404 -25.62 -19.33 3.22
CA LYS A 404 -26.00 -18.78 1.91
C LYS A 404 -24.96 -18.95 0.79
N ASN A 405 -24.00 -19.87 0.92
CA ASN A 405 -22.98 -20.14 -0.11
C ASN A 405 -22.11 -18.91 -0.50
N ASN A 406 -22.01 -17.88 0.33
CA ASN A 406 -21.06 -16.78 0.11
C ASN A 406 -19.71 -17.14 0.74
N THR A 407 -18.93 -17.93 0.02
CA THR A 407 -17.66 -18.48 0.52
C THR A 407 -16.44 -17.62 0.15
N SER A 408 -16.62 -16.49 -0.56
CA SER A 408 -15.50 -15.67 -1.04
C SER A 408 -15.08 -14.58 -0.04
N LEU A 409 -13.85 -14.65 0.48
CA LEU A 409 -13.23 -13.64 1.34
C LEU A 409 -12.15 -12.87 0.58
N LYS A 410 -12.17 -11.53 0.65
CA LYS A 410 -11.08 -10.69 0.11
C LYS A 410 -10.07 -10.34 1.21
N THR A 411 -8.86 -10.89 1.12
CA THR A 411 -7.76 -10.63 2.07
C THR A 411 -6.45 -10.44 1.30
N LEU A 412 -5.64 -9.44 1.69
CA LEU A 412 -4.34 -9.13 1.06
C LEU A 412 -4.40 -9.01 -0.49
N GLY A 413 -5.47 -8.44 -1.02
CA GLY A 413 -5.67 -8.25 -2.46
C GLY A 413 -6.14 -9.50 -3.23
N MET A 414 -6.33 -10.63 -2.55
CA MET A 414 -6.78 -11.90 -3.13
C MET A 414 -8.20 -12.27 -2.68
N ASN A 415 -8.91 -13.04 -3.52
CA ASN A 415 -10.18 -13.66 -3.17
C ASN A 415 -9.95 -15.14 -2.80
N TYR A 416 -10.45 -15.57 -1.64
CA TYR A 416 -10.32 -16.92 -1.09
C TYR A 416 -11.67 -17.58 -0.94
N ASN A 417 -11.78 -18.86 -1.32
CA ASN A 417 -12.96 -19.66 -1.03
C ASN A 417 -12.79 -20.38 0.33
N ILE A 418 -13.57 -19.98 1.33
CA ILE A 418 -13.46 -20.49 2.71
C ILE A 418 -13.75 -22.00 2.78
N ASN A 419 -14.60 -22.53 1.89
CA ASN A 419 -14.98 -23.95 1.87
C ASN A 419 -14.06 -24.81 0.99
N LYS A 420 -13.26 -24.18 0.12
CA LYS A 420 -12.35 -24.87 -0.79
C LYS A 420 -11.03 -24.10 -0.80
N LYS A 421 -10.11 -24.53 0.07
CA LYS A 421 -8.78 -23.92 0.16
C LYS A 421 -7.91 -24.20 -1.08
N LYS A 422 -8.30 -25.16 -1.92
CA LYS A 422 -7.68 -25.49 -3.21
C LYS A 422 -8.52 -24.99 -4.38
#